data_AF-A0AAQ4FPN2-F1
#
_entry.id   AF-A0AAQ4FPN2-F1
#
_cell.length_a   1.000
_cell.length_b   1.000
_cell.length_c   1.000
_cell.angle_alpha   90.00
_cell.angle_beta   90.00
_cell.angle_gamma   90.00
#
_symmetry.space_group_name_H-M   'P 1'
#
loop_
_entity.id
_entity.type
_entity.pdbx_description
1 polymer ?
#
loop_
_entity_poly.entity_id
_entity_poly.type
_entity_poly.pdbx_seq_one_letter_code
_entity_poly.pdbx_strand_id
1 'polypeptide(L)'
;MVDTLDDSVGAVVEALQEAGMLNNTVLVFSSDNGGAPWGTHASRGCNWPLRGSKGSLWEGAARAAAFLWSPLLEAGGGRLSQQLVHVADWLPTLYSAAG
;
A
#
# COMPACT_ATOMS: atom_id res chain seq x y z
N MET A 1 3.23 -13.60 -9.53
CA MET A 1 2.67 -12.23 -9.64
C MET A 1 2.82 -11.46 -8.34
N VAL A 2 2.23 -11.91 -7.21
CA VAL A 2 2.47 -11.22 -5.91
C VAL A 2 3.95 -11.29 -5.53
N ASP A 3 4.56 -12.48 -5.63
CA ASP A 3 6.00 -12.70 -5.44
C ASP A 3 6.86 -11.77 -6.32
N THR A 4 6.60 -11.77 -7.63
CA THR A 4 7.28 -10.88 -8.59
C THR A 4 7.07 -9.38 -8.30
N LEU A 5 5.90 -8.99 -7.78
CA LEU A 5 5.64 -7.60 -7.36
C LEU A 5 6.50 -7.26 -6.15
N ASP A 6 6.59 -8.16 -5.17
CA ASP A 6 7.43 -8.01 -3.99
C ASP A 6 8.92 -7.86 -4.37
N ASP A 7 9.42 -8.74 -5.25
CA ASP A 7 10.77 -8.64 -5.81
C ASP A 7 11.00 -7.29 -6.51
N SER A 8 10.01 -6.82 -7.29
CA SER A 8 10.11 -5.55 -8.02
C SER A 8 10.13 -4.35 -7.08
N VAL A 9 9.36 -4.39 -5.99
CA VAL A 9 9.42 -3.37 -4.94
C VAL A 9 10.79 -3.41 -4.25
N GLY A 10 11.30 -4.61 -3.96
CA GLY A 10 12.64 -4.81 -3.42
C GLY A 10 13.73 -4.17 -4.28
N ALA A 11 13.68 -4.41 -5.60
CA ALA A 11 14.63 -3.83 -6.56
C ALA A 11 14.57 -2.28 -6.59
N VAL A 12 13.38 -1.68 -6.46
CA VAL A 12 13.25 -0.21 -6.36
C VAL A 12 13.87 0.31 -5.07
N VAL A 13 13.63 -0.37 -3.95
CA VAL A 13 14.21 0.01 -2.65
C VAL A 13 15.73 -0.12 -2.66
N GLU A 14 16.26 -1.19 -3.24
CA GLU A 14 17.71 -1.40 -3.41
C GLU A 14 18.34 -0.31 -4.27
N ALA A 15 17.74 0.01 -5.42
CA ALA A 15 18.23 1.09 -6.28
C ALA A 15 18.23 2.46 -5.57
N LEU A 16 17.19 2.77 -4.77
CA LEU A 16 17.14 3.99 -3.96
C LEU A 16 18.23 4.01 -2.86
N GLN A 17 18.54 2.84 -2.29
CA GLN A 17 19.59 2.68 -1.29
C GLN A 17 20.99 2.87 -1.90
N GLU A 18 21.27 2.24 -3.04
CA GLU A 18 22.53 2.37 -3.78
C GLU A 18 22.78 3.80 -4.26
N ALA A 19 21.71 4.50 -4.69
CA ALA A 19 21.77 5.90 -5.06
C ALA A 19 21.91 6.85 -3.86
N GLY A 20 21.85 6.35 -2.62
CA GLY A 20 21.90 7.17 -1.40
C GLY A 20 20.67 8.07 -1.21
N MET A 21 19.56 7.78 -1.90
CA MET A 21 18.31 8.56 -1.87
C MET A 21 17.31 8.04 -0.82
N LEU A 22 17.49 6.81 -0.35
CA LEU A 22 16.56 6.16 0.56
C LEU A 22 16.42 6.90 1.91
N ASN A 23 17.46 7.62 2.34
CA ASN A 23 17.49 8.41 3.58
C ASN A 23 16.50 9.59 3.61
N ASN A 24 16.04 10.04 2.44
CA ASN A 24 15.06 11.13 2.29
C ASN A 24 13.91 10.70 1.36
N THR A 25 13.44 9.46 1.53
CA THR A 25 12.34 8.88 0.75
C THR A 25 11.15 8.59 1.64
N VAL A 26 9.94 8.84 1.11
CA VAL A 26 8.67 8.35 1.66
C VAL A 26 8.14 7.28 0.72
N LEU A 27 8.01 6.05 1.22
CA LEU A 27 7.42 4.92 0.49
C LEU A 27 5.99 4.69 0.97
N VAL A 28 5.04 4.78 0.04
CA VAL A 28 3.64 4.42 0.26
C VAL A 28 3.33 3.19 -0.56
N PHE A 29 2.83 2.15 0.09
CA PHE A 29 2.29 0.97 -0.59
C PHE A 29 0.80 0.86 -0.31
N SER A 30 0.00 0.58 -1.35
CA SER A 30 -1.44 0.35 -1.23
C SER A 30 -2.00 -0.42 -2.44
N SER A 31 -3.30 -0.70 -2.44
CA SER A 31 -4.04 -1.30 -3.56
C SER A 31 -5.22 -0.41 -3.95
N ASP A 32 -5.58 -0.42 -5.24
CA ASP A 32 -6.68 0.39 -5.80
C ASP A 32 -8.07 -0.07 -5.35
N ASN A 33 -8.20 -1.38 -5.14
CA ASN A 33 -9.39 -2.07 -4.66
C ASN A 33 -9.00 -3.42 -4.02
N GLY A 34 -9.97 -4.09 -3.41
CA GLY A 34 -9.84 -5.47 -2.98
C GLY A 34 -9.72 -6.45 -4.16
N GLY A 35 -9.33 -7.68 -3.85
CA GLY A 35 -9.17 -8.76 -4.82
C GLY A 35 -10.49 -9.16 -5.50
N ALA A 36 -10.37 -9.75 -6.69
CA ALA A 36 -11.48 -10.25 -7.49
C ALA A 36 -11.36 -11.78 -7.65
N PRO A 37 -11.69 -12.61 -6.65
CA PRO A 37 -11.51 -14.06 -6.75
C PRO A 37 -12.36 -14.74 -7.84
N TRP A 38 -13.40 -14.05 -8.34
CA TRP A 38 -14.35 -14.54 -9.33
C TRP A 38 -14.75 -13.43 -10.32
N GLY A 39 -15.43 -13.79 -11.42
CA GLY A 39 -15.94 -12.85 -12.42
C GLY A 39 -15.06 -12.69 -13.65
N THR A 40 -15.37 -11.71 -14.51
CA THR A 40 -14.68 -11.47 -15.80
C THR A 40 -13.23 -11.00 -15.64
N HIS A 41 -12.88 -10.47 -14.48
CA HIS A 41 -11.53 -10.05 -14.10
C HIS A 41 -10.98 -10.90 -12.95
N ALA A 42 -11.35 -12.18 -12.92
CA ALA A 42 -10.96 -13.08 -11.84
C ALA A 42 -9.43 -13.16 -11.70
N SER A 43 -8.97 -12.93 -10.48
CA SER A 43 -7.60 -13.17 -10.03
C SER A 43 -7.61 -14.19 -8.90
N ARG A 44 -6.43 -14.60 -8.42
CA ARG A 44 -6.32 -15.41 -7.18
C ARG A 44 -6.20 -14.55 -5.92
N GLY A 45 -6.72 -13.32 -5.96
CA GLY A 45 -6.75 -12.43 -4.81
C GLY A 45 -7.62 -12.99 -3.68
N CYS A 46 -7.21 -12.73 -2.43
CA CYS A 46 -7.92 -13.16 -1.24
C CYS A 46 -8.27 -11.95 -0.38
N ASN A 47 -9.54 -11.82 -0.02
CA ASN A 47 -10.04 -10.75 0.84
C ASN A 47 -10.40 -11.23 2.25
N TRP A 48 -10.16 -12.51 2.57
CA TRP A 48 -10.49 -13.07 3.88
C TRP A 48 -9.77 -12.29 5.00
N PRO A 49 -10.43 -11.93 6.11
CA PRO A 49 -11.79 -12.33 6.54
C PRO A 49 -12.91 -11.37 6.12
N LEU A 50 -12.63 -10.42 5.23
CA LEU A 50 -13.55 -9.35 4.87
C LEU A 50 -14.60 -9.84 3.86
N ARG A 51 -15.82 -9.35 4.03
CA ARG A 51 -16.95 -9.65 3.14
C ARG A 51 -16.77 -8.98 1.78
N GLY A 52 -17.09 -9.68 0.70
CA GLY A 52 -17.17 -9.13 -0.66
C GLY A 52 -15.84 -9.07 -1.42
N SER A 53 -15.90 -8.53 -2.62
CA SER A 53 -14.79 -8.45 -3.57
C SER A 53 -14.90 -7.22 -4.47
N LYS A 54 -13.89 -6.97 -5.30
CA LYS A 54 -13.87 -5.90 -6.31
C LYS A 54 -15.25 -5.68 -6.94
N GLY A 55 -15.71 -4.43 -6.95
CA GLY A 55 -17.01 -4.01 -7.51
C GLY A 55 -18.19 -4.06 -6.53
N SER A 56 -17.99 -4.56 -5.30
CA SER A 56 -19.01 -4.48 -4.25
C SER A 56 -18.76 -3.32 -3.28
N LEU A 57 -19.75 -3.00 -2.44
CA LEU A 57 -19.65 -1.96 -1.38
C LEU A 57 -19.19 -2.52 -0.03
N TRP A 58 -18.76 -3.77 0.02
CA TRP A 58 -18.33 -4.41 1.26
C TRP A 58 -16.83 -4.18 1.52
N GLU A 59 -16.39 -4.36 2.77
CA GLU A 59 -14.99 -4.16 3.18
C GLU A 59 -13.97 -4.89 2.31
N GLY A 60 -14.26 -6.10 1.84
CA GLY A 60 -13.37 -6.87 0.97
C GLY A 60 -13.19 -6.28 -0.44
N ALA A 61 -13.94 -5.22 -0.78
CA ALA A 61 -13.77 -4.45 -2.01
C ALA A 61 -13.02 -3.13 -1.78
N ALA A 62 -13.20 -2.51 -0.61
CA ALA A 62 -12.72 -1.15 -0.33
C ALA A 62 -11.50 -1.09 0.61
N ARG A 63 -11.37 -2.05 1.53
CA ARG A 63 -10.25 -2.12 2.47
C ARG A 63 -9.06 -2.82 1.80
N ALA A 64 -7.96 -2.10 1.66
CA ALA A 64 -6.72 -2.57 1.05
C ALA A 64 -5.62 -2.79 2.08
N ALA A 65 -4.63 -3.63 1.74
CA ALA A 65 -3.35 -3.62 2.43
C ALA A 65 -2.66 -2.27 2.18
N ALA A 66 -2.08 -1.67 3.21
CA ALA A 66 -1.33 -0.44 3.08
C ALA A 66 -0.21 -0.37 4.12
N PHE A 67 0.92 0.22 3.76
CA PHE A 67 1.95 0.63 4.71
C PHE A 67 2.60 1.93 4.27
N LEU A 68 3.19 2.60 5.25
CA LEU A 68 4.00 3.80 5.07
C LEU A 68 5.38 3.51 5.67
N TRP A 69 6.43 3.78 4.91
CA TRP A 69 7.80 3.65 5.38
C TRP A 69 8.61 4.89 5.02
N SER A 70 9.38 5.39 5.98
CA SER A 70 10.38 6.43 5.75
C SER A 70 11.30 6.52 6.97
N PRO A 71 12.62 6.73 6.79
CA PRO A 71 13.53 7.02 7.89
C PRO A 71 13.27 8.39 8.54
N LEU A 72 12.43 9.24 7.92
CA LEU A 72 12.03 10.54 8.45
C LEU A 72 10.90 10.45 9.49
N LEU A 73 10.25 9.29 9.62
CA LEU A 73 9.18 9.09 10.58
C LEU A 73 9.76 8.75 11.95
N GLU A 74 9.31 9.46 12.99
CA GLU A 74 9.69 9.21 14.39
C GLU A 74 9.14 7.90 14.96
N ALA A 75 8.31 7.19 14.19
CA ALA A 75 7.82 5.87 14.52
C ALA A 75 8.97 4.86 14.37
N GLY A 76 9.78 4.67 15.42
CA GLY A 76 10.96 3.81 15.48
C GLY A 76 10.72 2.32 15.18
N GLY A 77 10.33 2.01 13.94
CA GLY A 77 10.03 0.68 13.41
C GLY A 77 8.73 0.09 13.97
N GLY A 78 7.76 -0.22 13.11
CA GLY A 78 6.65 -1.12 13.47
C GLY A 78 5.49 -0.51 14.25
N ARG A 79 5.10 0.74 13.96
CA ARG A 79 3.86 1.32 14.48
C ARG A 79 2.65 0.81 13.70
N LEU A 80 1.67 0.21 14.39
CA LEU A 80 0.34 -0.05 13.84
C LEU A 80 -0.58 1.16 14.10
N SER A 81 -1.09 1.78 13.04
CA SER A 81 -2.14 2.79 13.14
C SER A 81 -3.51 2.14 12.92
N GLN A 82 -4.47 2.45 13.80
CA GLN A 82 -5.88 2.04 13.65
C GLN A 82 -6.76 3.19 13.12
N GLN A 83 -6.16 4.30 12.69
CA GLN A 83 -6.89 5.42 12.11
C GLN A 83 -7.47 5.02 10.75
N LEU A 84 -8.64 5.56 10.42
CA LEU A 84 -9.22 5.44 9.09
C LEU A 84 -8.45 6.34 8.13
N VAL A 85 -8.06 5.78 6.99
CA VAL A 85 -7.40 6.49 5.88
C VAL A 85 -8.10 6.10 4.59
N HIS A 86 -8.35 7.08 3.75
CA HIS A 86 -8.90 6.92 2.41
C HIS A 86 -7.86 7.26 1.35
N VAL A 87 -7.94 6.68 0.15
CA VAL A 87 -6.99 6.94 -0.94
C VAL A 87 -6.87 8.43 -1.29
N ALA A 88 -7.94 9.20 -1.08
CA ALA A 88 -7.98 10.64 -1.31
C ALA A 88 -7.09 11.43 -0.33
N ASP A 89 -6.76 10.85 0.83
CA ASP A 89 -5.94 11.51 1.85
C ASP A 89 -4.47 11.59 1.43
N TRP A 90 -4.02 10.73 0.50
CA TRP A 90 -2.63 10.74 0.02
C TRP A 90 -2.25 12.05 -0.65
N LEU A 91 -3.15 12.66 -1.43
CA LEU A 91 -2.86 13.91 -2.12
C LEU A 91 -2.50 15.04 -1.13
N PRO A 92 -3.38 15.46 -0.20
CA PRO A 92 -3.05 16.51 0.76
C PRO A 92 -1.91 16.10 1.71
N THR A 93 -1.78 14.81 2.04
CA THR A 93 -0.68 14.32 2.91
C THR A 93 0.68 14.48 2.24
N LEU A 94 0.83 14.04 0.98
CA LEU A 94 2.08 14.15 0.24
C LEU A 94 2.40 15.59 -0.14
N TYR A 95 1.39 16.42 -0.42
CA TYR A 95 1.58 17.86 -0.58
C TYR A 95 2.15 18.48 0.70
N SER A 96 1.53 18.21 1.86
CA SER A 96 2.04 18.74 3.13
C SER A 96 3.44 18.23 3.47
N ALA A 97 3.81 17.02 3.06
CA ALA A 97 5.14 16.46 3.30
C ALA A 97 6.21 17.07 2.39
N ALA A 98 5.84 17.53 1.19
CA ALA A 98 6.76 18.19 0.26
C ALA A 98 7.06 19.66 0.62
N GLY A 99 6.25 20.26 1.50
CA GLY A 99 6.30 21.69 1.84
C GLY A 99 5.53 22.56 0.86
#